data_AF-C4K5F9-F1
#
_entry.id   AF-C4K5F9-F1
#
_cell.length_a   1.000
_cell.length_b   1.000
_cell.length_c   1.000
_cell.angle_alpha   90.00
_cell.angle_beta   90.00
_cell.angle_gamma   90.00
#
_symmetry.space_group_name_H-M   'P 1'
#
loop_
_entity.id
_entity.type
_entity.pdbx_description
1 polymer ?
#
loop_
_entity_poly.entity_id
_entity_poly.type
_entity_poly.pdbx_seq_one_letter_code
_entity_poly.pdbx_strand_id
1 'polypeptide(L)' 'MRTFDFTSVSDLHDVFPALTSAQFETALLFSLGLTKKEIASTRGVSYPVVRDTFKRLKRSFKCSP' A
#
# COMPACT_ATOMS: atom_id res chain seq x y z
N MET A 1 -19.44 0.68 -2.73
CA MET A 1 -18.02 0.56 -2.33
C MET A 1 -17.75 1.64 -1.30
N ARG A 2 -17.20 1.30 -0.14
CA ARG A 2 -16.70 2.33 0.79
C ARG A 2 -15.44 2.93 0.18
N THR A 3 -15.42 4.23 -0.04
CA THR A 3 -14.21 4.96 -0.41
C THR A 3 -13.30 4.99 0.81
N PHE A 4 -12.08 4.46 0.66
CA PHE A 4 -11.06 4.57 1.69
C PHE A 4 -10.42 5.95 1.57
N ASP A 5 -10.56 6.76 2.60
CA ASP A 5 -9.95 8.08 2.65
C ASP A 5 -8.54 7.97 3.22
N PHE A 6 -7.54 8.07 2.35
CA PHE A 6 -6.14 8.00 2.76
C PHE A 6 -5.68 9.22 3.57
N THR A 7 -6.42 10.34 3.53
CA THR A 7 -6.08 11.51 4.35
C THR A 7 -6.24 11.21 5.85
N SER A 8 -7.21 10.35 6.19
CA SER A 8 -7.47 9.91 7.58
C SER A 8 -6.35 9.07 8.21
N VAL A 9 -5.39 8.60 7.40
CA VAL A 9 -4.26 7.79 7.86
C VAL A 9 -2.91 8.45 7.55
N SER A 10 -2.91 9.75 7.24
CA SER A 10 -1.68 10.50 6.94
C SER A 10 -0.70 10.48 8.12
N ASP A 11 -1.20 10.74 9.33
CA ASP A 11 -0.38 10.70 10.56
C ASP A 11 0.18 9.29 10.84
N LEU A 12 -0.54 8.24 10.41
CA LEU A 12 -0.04 6.87 10.52
C LEU A 12 1.09 6.60 9.51
N HIS A 13 1.07 7.26 8.35
CA HIS A 13 2.16 7.14 7.37
C HIS A 13 3.47 7.69 7.93
N ASP A 14 3.42 8.75 8.74
CA ASP A 14 4.61 9.33 9.40
C ASP A 14 5.33 8.36 10.35
N VAL A 15 4.62 7.35 10.87
CA VAL A 15 5.22 6.27 11.69
C VAL A 15 6.05 5.31 10.82
N PHE A 16 5.81 5.27 9.52
CA PHE A 16 6.51 4.41 8.56
C PHE A 16 7.25 5.24 7.48
N PRO A 17 8.23 6.08 7.87
CA PRO A 17 8.88 7.02 6.94
C PRO A 17 9.71 6.31 5.85
N ALA A 18 10.05 5.04 6.06
CA ALA A 18 10.77 4.22 5.07
C ALA A 18 9.89 3.80 3.88
N LEU A 19 8.56 3.95 3.97
CA LEU A 19 7.62 3.61 2.91
C LEU A 19 7.20 4.88 2.18
N THR A 20 7.14 4.82 0.85
CA THR A 20 6.42 5.86 0.08
C THR A 20 4.92 5.77 0.34
N SER A 21 4.12 6.82 0.11
CA SER A 21 2.66 6.72 0.37
C SER A 21 2.04 5.58 -0.42
N ALA A 22 2.47 5.37 -1.68
CA ALA A 22 1.98 4.25 -2.48
C ALA A 22 2.30 2.88 -1.88
N GLN A 23 3.46 2.72 -1.25
CA GLN A 23 3.84 1.49 -0.54
C GLN A 23 3.04 1.32 0.75
N PHE A 24 2.90 2.40 1.53
CA PHE A 24 2.13 2.43 2.76
C PHE A 24 0.66 2.10 2.52
N GLU A 25 -0.02 2.81 1.62
CA GLU A 25 -1.41 2.57 1.23
C GLU A 25 -1.64 1.12 0.78
N THR A 26 -0.72 0.59 -0.04
CA THR A 26 -0.81 -0.79 -0.53
C THR A 26 -0.65 -1.81 0.61
N ALA A 27 0.30 -1.57 1.53
CA ALA A 27 0.53 -2.45 2.67
C ALA A 27 -0.64 -2.39 3.67
N LEU A 28 -1.18 -1.20 3.93
CA LEU A 28 -2.33 -0.98 4.80
C LEU A 28 -3.58 -1.68 4.27
N LEU A 29 -3.92 -1.49 2.99
CA LEU A 29 -5.09 -2.17 2.43
C LEU A 29 -4.91 -3.70 2.39
N PHE A 30 -3.68 -4.17 2.19
CA PHE A 30 -3.40 -5.60 2.26
C PHE A 30 -3.54 -6.16 3.68
N SER A 31 -3.11 -5.42 4.72
CA SER A 31 -3.28 -5.86 6.11
C SER A 31 -4.75 -5.89 6.53
N LEU A 32 -5.60 -5.09 5.89
CA LEU A 32 -7.06 -5.14 6.02
C LEU A 32 -7.71 -6.30 5.24
N GLY A 33 -6.92 -7.14 4.58
CA GLY A 33 -7.39 -8.36 3.90
C GLY A 33 -7.81 -8.17 2.44
N LEU A 34 -7.59 -7.00 1.84
CA LEU A 34 -7.96 -6.77 0.45
C LEU A 34 -7.04 -7.51 -0.52
N THR A 35 -7.63 -8.06 -1.58
CA THR A 35 -6.90 -8.62 -2.70
C THR A 35 -6.24 -7.51 -3.53
N LYS A 36 -5.21 -7.84 -4.30
CA LYS A 36 -4.52 -6.88 -5.19
C LYS A 36 -5.46 -6.18 -6.19
N LYS A 37 -6.53 -6.84 -6.62
CA LYS A 37 -7.55 -6.25 -7.52
C LYS A 37 -8.39 -5.21 -6.78
N GLU A 38 -8.84 -5.53 -5.57
CA GLU A 38 -9.58 -4.59 -4.73
C GLU A 38 -8.71 -3.40 -4.32
N ILE A 39 -7.43 -3.63 -4.01
CA ILE A 39 -6.45 -2.56 -3.76
C ILE A 39 -6.31 -1.65 -4.98
N ALA A 40 -6.20 -2.22 -6.18
CA ALA A 40 -6.10 -1.44 -7.42
C ALA A 40 -7.33 -0.54 -7.61
N SER A 41 -8.53 -1.11 -7.41
CA SER A 41 -9.79 -0.37 -7.46
C SER A 41 -9.86 0.72 -6.38
N THR A 42 -9.44 0.42 -5.15
CA THR A 42 -9.52 1.35 -4.00
C THR A 42 -8.56 2.52 -4.15
N ARG A 43 -7.37 2.27 -4.71
CA ARG A 43 -6.35 3.30 -4.97
C ARG A 43 -6.53 4.04 -6.29
N GLY A 44 -7.49 3.63 -7.13
CA GLY A 44 -7.69 4.24 -8.45
C GLY A 44 -6.52 4.02 -9.42
N VAL A 45 -5.79 2.90 -9.28
CA VAL A 45 -4.61 2.58 -10.11
C VAL A 45 -4.79 1.23 -10.81
N SER A 46 -3.93 0.93 -11.77
CA SER A 46 -3.98 -0.36 -12.48
C SER A 46 -3.41 -1.51 -11.63
N TYR A 47 -3.90 -2.73 -11.86
CA TYR A 47 -3.41 -3.94 -11.19
C TYR A 47 -1.87 -4.14 -11.30
N PRO A 48 -1.23 -3.90 -12.46
CA PRO A 48 0.23 -3.95 -12.57
C PRO A 48 0.95 -3.03 -11.58
N VAL A 49 0.44 -1.81 -11.34
CA VAL A 49 1.02 -0.87 -10.37
C VAL A 49 1.02 -1.49 -8.97
N VAL A 50 -0.10 -2.04 -8.52
CA VAL A 50 -0.19 -2.71 -7.21
C VAL A 50 0.76 -3.92 -7.13
N ARG A 51 0.80 -4.74 -8.18
CA ARG A 51 1.70 -5.91 -8.25
C ARG A 51 3.16 -5.50 -8.10
N ASP A 52 3.58 -4.43 -8.78
CA ASP A 52 4.97 -4.01 -8.79
C ASP A 52 5.36 -3.25 -7.49
N THR A 53 4.41 -2.55 -6.86
CA THR A 53 4.56 -2.03 -5.50
C THR A 53 4.80 -3.16 -4.49
N PHE A 54 4.06 -4.27 -4.58
CA PHE A 54 4.31 -5.46 -3.74
C PHE A 54 5.71 -6.04 -3.92
N LYS A 55 6.22 -6.08 -5.16
CA LYS A 55 7.59 -6.54 -5.43
C LYS A 55 8.61 -5.63 -4.78
N ARG A 56 8.40 -4.31 -4.84
CA ARG A 56 9.26 -3.32 -4.18
C ARG A 56 9.24 -3.46 -2.67
N LEU A 57 8.05 -3.56 -2.06
CA LEU A 57 7.89 -3.82 -0.61
C LEU A 57 8.66 -5.06 -0.16
N LYS A 58 8.51 -6.19 -0.87
CA LYS A 58 9.26 -7.42 -0.55
C LYS A 58 10.77 -7.25 -0.64
N ARG A 59 11.28 -6.40 -1.53
CA ARG A 59 12.71 -6.11 -1.64
C ARG A 59 13.17 -5.23 -0.47
N SER A 60 12.41 -4.21 -0.11
CA SER A 60 12.71 -3.35 1.04
C SER A 60 12.83 -4.14 2.34
N PHE A 61 11.96 -5.12 2.59
CA PHE A 61 12.02 -5.96 3.79
C PHE A 61 12.99 -7.15 3.71
N LYS A 62 13.44 -7.56 2.51
CA LYS A 62 14.47 -8.60 2.35
C LYS A 62 15.90 -8.09 2.52
N CYS A 63 16.09 -6.77 2.58
CA CYS A 63 17.40 -6.13 2.74
C CYS A 63 17.65 -5.59 4.15
N SER A 64 16.90 -6.05 5.16
CA SER A 64 17.33 -5.87 6.56
C SER A 64 18.40 -6.92 6.90
N PRO A 65 19.62 -6.51 7.33
CA PRO A 65 20.61 -7.42 7.90
C PRO A 65 20.12 -8.08 9.19
#